data_AF-A0A4P5S7J7-F1
#
_entry.id   AF-A0A4P5S7J7-F1
#
_cell.length_a   1.000
_cell.length_b   1.000
_cell.length_c   1.000
_cell.angle_alpha   90.00
_cell.angle_beta   90.00
_cell.angle_gamma   90.00
#
_symmetry.space_group_name_H-M   'P 1'
#
loop_
_entity.id
_entity.type
_entity.pdbx_description
1 polymer ?
#
loop_
_entity_poly.entity_id
_entity_poly.type
_entity_poly.pdbx_seq_one_letter_code
_entity_poly.pdbx_strand_id
1 'polypeptide(L)' 'MTRLIGVARERDLSVYDGSYLALTLDKGLPLMTFDTRLGQAATAAGVHLI' A
#
# COMPACT_ATOMS: atom_id res chain seq x y z
N MET A 1 -3.10 3.59 13.74
CA MET A 1 -2.03 4.51 13.26
C MET A 1 -0.69 3.80 13.04
N THR A 2 -0.27 2.88 13.92
CA THR A 2 1.06 2.22 13.84
C THR A 2 1.30 1.43 12.54
N ARG A 3 0.31 0.67 12.05
CA ARG A 3 0.45 -0.12 10.81
C ARG A 3 0.73 0.75 9.58
N LEU A 4 0.06 1.89 9.45
CA LEU A 4 0.25 2.82 8.34
C LEU A 4 1.69 3.33 8.28
N ILE A 5 2.19 3.87 9.40
CA ILE A 5 3.54 4.44 9.46
C ILE A 5 4.59 3.35 9.20
N GLY A 6 4.37 2.14 9.71
CA GLY A 6 5.21 0.98 9.41
C GLY A 6 5.24 0.66 7.92
N VAL A 7 4.08 0.48 7.29
CA VAL A 7 3.96 0.20 5.86
C VAL A 7 4.58 1.30 5.00
N ALA A 8 4.30 2.56 5.32
CA ALA A 8 4.84 3.70 4.59
C ALA A 8 6.38 3.73 4.64
N ARG A 9 6.96 3.50 5.82
CA ARG A 9 8.41 3.48 6.00
C ARG A 9 9.07 2.25 5.37
N GLU A 10 8.51 1.06 5.56
CA GLU A 10 9.06 -0.21 5.03
C GLU A 10 9.08 -0.25 3.50
N ARG A 11 8.12 0.43 2.86
CA ARG A 11 7.94 0.43 1.41
C ARG A 11 8.36 1.73 0.73
N ASP A 12 9.01 2.63 1.47
CA ASP A 12 9.43 3.96 0.99
C ASP A 12 8.31 4.72 0.26
N LEU A 13 7.13 4.75 0.90
CA LEU A 13 5.94 5.43 0.42
C LEU A 13 5.69 6.70 1.22
N SER A 14 4.99 7.65 0.58
CA SER A 14 4.38 8.76 1.32
C SER A 14 3.38 8.21 2.34
N VAL A 15 3.09 8.98 3.39
CA VAL A 15 2.04 8.64 4.37
C VAL A 15 0.68 8.46 3.68
N TYR A 16 0.44 9.22 2.61
CA TYR A 16 -0.78 9.15 1.81
C TYR A 16 -0.89 7.81 1.06
N ASP A 17 0.12 7.43 0.28
CA ASP A 17 0.13 6.16 -0.46
C ASP A 17 0.16 4.95 0.48
N GLY A 18 0.94 5.06 1.55
CA GLY A 18 0.98 4.06 2.62
C GLY A 18 -0.37 3.88 3.32
N SER A 19 -1.23 4.91 3.35
CA SER A 19 -2.57 4.81 3.92
C SER A 19 -3.49 3.94 3.06
N TYR A 20 -3.42 4.05 1.73
CA TYR A 20 -4.16 3.18 0.82
C TYR A 20 -3.66 1.75 0.93
N LEU A 21 -2.35 1.52 0.88
CA LEU A 21 -1.80 0.18 1.00
C LEU A 21 -2.15 -0.47 2.34
N ALA A 22 -2.05 0.27 3.46
CA ALA A 22 -2.43 -0.23 4.77
C ALA A 22 -3.92 -0.57 4.85
N LEU A 23 -4.80 0.28 4.31
CA LEU A 23 -6.23 0.01 4.25
C LEU A 23 -6.53 -1.26 3.43
N THR A 24 -5.89 -1.39 2.28
CA THR A 24 -6.08 -2.55 1.40
C THR A 24 -5.65 -3.85 2.07
N LEU A 25 -4.52 -3.84 2.77
CA LEU A 25 -4.03 -4.97 3.56
C LEU A 25 -4.91 -5.30 4.77
N ASP A 26 -5.47 -4.28 5.44
CA ASP A 26 -6.38 -4.46 6.57
C ASP A 26 -7.73 -5.07 6.13
N LYS A 27 -8.20 -4.73 4.94
CA LYS A 27 -9.51 -5.13 4.42
C LYS A 27 -9.46 -6.32 3.48
N GLY A 28 -8.27 -6.75 3.04
CA GLY A 28 -8.11 -7.83 2.07
C GLY A 28 -8.69 -7.47 0.70
N LEU A 29 -8.58 -6.20 0.29
CA LEU A 29 -9.12 -5.70 -0.98
C LEU A 29 -8.05 -5.70 -2.08
N PRO A 30 -8.42 -5.57 -3.36
CA PRO A 30 -7.49 -5.17 -4.40
C PRO A 30 -7.15 -3.67 -4.32
N LEU A 31 -6.08 -3.24 -4.99
CA LEU A 31 -5.71 -1.83 -5.12
C LEU A 31 -5.72 -1.39 -6.58
N MET A 32 -6.47 -0.33 -6.89
CA MET A 32 -6.42 0.35 -8.18
C MET A 32 -5.55 1.59 -8.05
N THR A 33 -4.51 1.70 -8.86
CA THR A 33 -3.68 2.91 -8.93
C THR A 33 -2.94 3.00 -10.27
N PHE A 34 -2.77 4.23 -10.77
CA PHE A 34 -1.86 4.52 -11.87
C PHE A 34 -0.44 4.86 -11.39
N ASP A 35 -0.25 5.03 -10.08
CA ASP A 35 1.06 5.27 -9.49
C ASP A 35 1.87 3.98 -9.49
N THR A 36 2.97 4.00 -10.25
CA THR A 36 3.82 2.83 -10.45
C THR A 36 4.57 2.41 -9.19
N ARG A 37 4.96 3.35 -8.33
CA ARG A 37 5.67 3.05 -7.07
C ARG A 37 4.72 2.39 -6.07
N LEU A 38 3.52 2.94 -5.92
CA LEU A 38 2.49 2.35 -5.07
C LEU A 38 2.05 0.97 -5.61
N GLY A 39 1.89 0.82 -6.92
CA GLY A 39 1.56 -0.47 -7.54
C GLY A 39 2.62 -1.55 -7.27
N GLN A 40 3.91 -1.19 -7.39
CA GLN A 40 5.02 -2.06 -7.05
C GLN A 40 5.01 -2.45 -5.57
N ALA A 41 4.82 -1.47 -4.67
CA ALA A 41 4.74 -1.72 -3.24
C ALA A 41 3.57 -2.65 -2.87
N ALA A 42 2.41 -2.45 -3.50
CA ALA A 42 1.22 -3.28 -3.30
C ALA A 42 1.46 -4.73 -3.76
N THR A 43 1.99 -4.91 -4.97
CA THR A 43 2.34 -6.24 -5.49
C THR A 43 3.35 -6.95 -4.58
N ALA A 44 4.38 -6.22 -4.13
CA ALA A 44 5.39 -6.73 -3.20
C ALA A 44 4.86 -6.96 -1.76
N ALA A 45 3.67 -6.48 -1.44
CA ALA A 45 2.94 -6.75 -0.21
C ALA A 45 1.87 -7.84 -0.38
N GLY A 46 1.79 -8.48 -1.55
CA GLY A 46 0.82 -9.52 -1.86
C GLY A 46 -0.59 -8.98 -2.18
N VAL A 47 -0.73 -7.68 -2.42
CA VAL A 47 -1.99 -7.05 -2.82
C VAL A 47 -2.15 -7.16 -4.33
N HIS A 48 -3.32 -7.62 -4.77
CA HIS A 48 -3.66 -7.69 -6.19
C HIS A 48 -3.99 -6.31 -6.75
N LEU A 49 -3.44 -5.99 -7.92
CA LEU A 49 -3.75 -4.75 -8.65
C LEU A 49 -4.90 -4.97 -9.65
N ILE A 50 -5.78 -3.98 -9.75
CA ILE A 50 -6.89 -3.92 -10.73
C ILE A 50 -6.88 -2.62 -11.50
#